data_AF-A0A1A2XCU9-F1
#
_entry.id   AF-A0A1A2XCU9-F1
#
_cell.length_a   1.000
_cell.length_b   1.000
_cell.length_c   1.000
_cell.angle_alpha   90.00
_cell.angle_beta   90.00
_cell.angle_gamma   90.00
#
_symmetry.space_group_name_H-M   'P 1'
#
loop_
_entity.id
_entity.type
_entity.pdbx_description
1 polymer ?
#
loop_
_entity_poly.entity_id
_entity_poly.type
_entity_poly.pdbx_seq_one_letter_code
_entity_poly.pdbx_strand_id
1 'polypeptide(L)' 'MPDLDDAHRRIAAAGYPPDQDPFEIGGVRMFFVKDPDGTPVEFIELPDGARSTYEMHRGVPLQLGPVR' A
#
# COMPACT_ATOMS: atom_id res chain seq x y z
N MET A 1 -1.07 -6.50 -0.22
CA MET A 1 -1.07 -7.48 -1.33
C MET A 1 0.35 -7.98 -1.52
N PRO A 2 0.57 -9.23 -1.94
CA PRO A 2 1.92 -9.80 -2.06
C PRO A 2 2.67 -9.40 -3.34
N ASP A 3 1.98 -8.84 -4.33
CA ASP A 3 2.58 -8.32 -5.57
C ASP A 3 1.74 -7.13 -6.04
N LEU A 4 2.29 -5.92 -5.90
CA LEU A 4 1.57 -4.69 -6.23
C LEU A 4 1.52 -4.43 -7.75
N ASP A 5 2.53 -4.89 -8.49
CA ASP A 5 2.65 -4.66 -9.93
C ASP A 5 1.64 -5.54 -10.70
N ASP A 6 1.46 -6.78 -10.25
CA ASP A 6 0.41 -7.65 -10.79
C ASP A 6 -1.00 -7.09 -10.51
N ALA A 7 -1.24 -6.58 -9.30
CA ALA A 7 -2.50 -5.94 -8.96
C ALA A 7 -2.76 -4.71 -9.84
N HIS A 8 -1.76 -3.83 -10.01
CA HIS A 8 -1.83 -2.65 -10.87
C HIS A 8 -2.23 -3.01 -12.30
N ARG A 9 -1.56 -4.00 -12.91
CA ARG A 9 -1.87 -4.46 -14.28
C ARG A 9 -3.28 -5.03 -14.38
N ARG A 10 -3.71 -5.85 -13.42
CA ARG A 10 -5.05 -6.48 -13.44
C ARG A 10 -6.16 -5.45 -13.29
N ILE A 11 -5.97 -4.47 -12.43
CA ILE A 11 -6.96 -3.42 -12.18
C ILE A 11 -7.11 -2.51 -13.41
N ALA A 12 -5.99 -2.10 -14.01
CA ALA A 12 -6.02 -1.37 -15.28
C ALA A 12 -6.71 -2.19 -16.40
N ALA A 13 -6.39 -3.48 -16.52
CA ALA A 13 -7.03 -4.37 -17.51
C ALA A 13 -8.53 -4.58 -17.26
N ALA A 14 -9.00 -4.43 -16.02
CA ALA A 14 -10.41 -4.50 -15.65
C ALA A 14 -11.19 -3.21 -15.93
N GLY A 15 -10.54 -2.15 -16.44
CA GLY A 15 -11.19 -0.89 -16.79
C GLY A 15 -11.22 0.14 -15.66
N TYR A 16 -10.48 -0.09 -14.58
CA TYR A 16 -10.33 0.86 -13.48
C TYR A 16 -8.88 1.37 -13.46
N PRO A 17 -8.51 2.34 -14.31
CA PRO A 17 -7.13 2.79 -14.41
C PRO A 17 -6.67 3.41 -13.08
N PRO A 18 -5.51 3.00 -12.55
CA PRO A 18 -4.87 3.69 -11.44
C PRO A 18 -4.54 5.15 -11.78
N ASP A 19 -4.60 6.02 -10.78
CA ASP A 19 -4.32 7.45 -10.94
C ASP A 19 -2.82 7.71 -11.23
N GLN A 20 -1.94 6.79 -10.83
CA GLN A 20 -0.49 6.83 -11.02
C GLN A 20 0.15 5.44 -10.94
N ASP A 21 1.39 5.33 -11.43
CA ASP A 21 2.22 4.14 -11.22
C ASP A 21 2.51 3.90 -9.73
N PRO A 22 2.76 2.65 -9.30
CA PRO A 22 3.12 2.35 -7.92
C PRO A 22 4.35 3.12 -7.44
N PHE A 23 4.27 3.64 -6.21
CA PHE A 23 5.36 4.39 -5.57
C PHE A 23 5.58 3.90 -4.12
N GLU A 24 6.69 4.31 -3.50
CA GLU A 24 7.08 3.86 -2.16
C GLU A 24 7.16 5.03 -1.16
N ILE A 25 6.61 4.82 0.04
CA ILE A 25 6.77 5.71 1.20
C ILE A 25 7.08 4.86 2.43
N GLY A 26 8.21 5.10 3.09
CA GLY A 26 8.55 4.45 4.36
C GLY A 26 8.61 2.92 4.28
N GLY A 27 9.04 2.36 3.13
CA GLY A 27 9.12 0.92 2.89
C GLY A 27 7.79 0.25 2.53
N VAL A 28 6.70 1.01 2.43
CA VAL A 28 5.40 0.52 1.93
C VAL A 28 5.23 1.00 0.49
N ARG A 29 4.98 0.07 -0.43
CA ARG A 29 4.63 0.38 -1.81
C ARG A 29 3.12 0.55 -1.93
N MET A 30 2.65 1.50 -2.74
CA MET A 30 1.23 1.76 -2.90
C MET A 30 0.83 2.37 -4.24
N PHE A 31 -0.45 2.26 -4.59
CA PHE A 31 -1.13 3.08 -5.62
C PHE A 31 -2.62 3.27 -5.28
N PHE A 32 -3.28 4.16 -6.02
CA PHE A 32 -4.67 4.52 -5.84
C PHE A 32 -5.49 4.27 -7.10
N VAL A 33 -6.74 3.88 -6.90
CA VAL A 33 -7.76 3.69 -7.96
C VAL A 33 -9.05 4.33 -7.48
N LYS A 34 -9.85 4.89 -8.38
CA LYS A 34 -11.19 5.36 -8.07
C LYS A 34 -12.20 4.24 -8.25
N ASP A 35 -13.04 4.01 -7.23
CA ASP A 35 -14.24 3.19 -7.39
C ASP A 35 -15.28 3.90 -8.30
N PRO A 36 -16.37 3.23 -8.68
CA PRO A 36 -17.41 3.83 -9.54
C PRO A 36 -18.04 5.11 -8.99
N ASP A 37 -18.01 5.31 -7.68
CA ASP A 37 -18.52 6.50 -7.00
C ASP A 37 -17.47 7.61 -6.89
N GLY A 38 -16.24 7.37 -7.37
CA GLY A 38 -15.12 8.30 -7.31
C GLY A 38 -14.35 8.27 -5.98
N THR A 39 -14.61 7.30 -5.10
CA THR A 39 -13.90 7.14 -3.84
C THR A 39 -12.51 6.55 -4.12
N PRO A 40 -11.41 7.16 -3.62
CA PRO A 40 -10.10 6.56 -3.73
C PRO A 40 -9.98 5.30 -2.87
N VAL A 41 -9.54 4.22 -3.51
CA VAL A 41 -9.19 2.94 -2.91
C VAL A 41 -7.67 2.78 -2.99
N GLU A 42 -7.05 2.53 -1.84
CA GLU A 42 -5.61 2.34 -1.72
C GLU A 42 -5.24 0.86 -1.80
N PHE A 43 -4.27 0.53 -2.64
CA PHE A 43 -3.63 -0.78 -2.67
C PHE A 43 -2.21 -0.64 -2.13
N ILE A 44 -1.87 -1.46 -1.12
CA ILE A 44 -0.54 -1.46 -0.51
C ILE A 44 0.13 -2.83 -0.59
N GLU A 45 1.44 -2.83 -0.76
CA GLU A 45 2.34 -3.97 -0.53
C GLU A 45 3.26 -3.61 0.65
N LEU A 46 3.20 -4.46 1.68
CA LEU A 46 3.99 -4.28 2.89
C LEU A 46 5.34 -5.01 2.74
N PRO A 47 6.41 -4.51 3.36
CA PRO A 47 7.73 -5.10 3.25
C PRO A 47 7.78 -6.50 3.88
N ASP A 48 8.76 -7.30 3.45
CA ASP A 48 9.09 -8.62 4.01
C ASP A 48 7.91 -9.61 4.02
N GLY A 49 6.93 -9.43 3.14
CA GLY A 49 5.73 -10.27 3.08
C GLY A 49 4.81 -10.11 4.29
N ALA A 50 4.95 -9.03 5.07
CA ALA A 50 4.04 -8.72 6.16
C ALA A 50 2.60 -8.60 5.64
N ARG A 51 1.65 -9.13 6.40
CA ARG A 51 0.23 -9.14 6.01
C ARG A 51 -0.57 -8.05 6.71
N SER A 52 0.06 -7.35 7.64
CA SER A 52 -0.54 -6.22 8.37
C SER A 52 0.53 -5.25 8.85
N THR A 53 0.15 -3.99 9.04
CA THR A 53 1.01 -2.99 9.68
C THR A 53 1.37 -3.40 11.11
N TYR A 54 0.53 -4.21 11.77
CA TYR A 54 0.88 -4.81 13.07
C TYR A 54 2.07 -5.76 12.98
N GLU A 55 2.14 -6.62 11.96
CA GLU A 55 3.29 -7.49 11.71
C GLU A 55 4.56 -6.67 11.40
N MET A 56 4.43 -5.60 10.60
CA MET A 56 5.53 -4.68 10.27
C MET A 56 6.14 -3.98 11.51
N HIS A 57 5.33 -3.64 12.51
CA HIS A 57 5.79 -2.94 13.72
C HIS A 57 5.93 -3.86 14.94
N ARG A 58 5.76 -5.17 14.78
CA ARG A 58 5.84 -6.12 15.90
C ARG A 58 7.26 -6.13 16.46
N GLY A 59 7.38 -5.86 17.77
CA GLY A 59 8.68 -5.82 18.45
C GLY A 59 9.44 -4.49 18.30
N VAL A 60 8.89 -3.51 17.56
CA VAL A 60 9.37 -2.14 17.58
C VAL A 60 8.81 -1.46 18.84
N PRO A 61 9.65 -0.99 19.78
CA PRO A 61 9.16 -0.22 20.91
C PRO A 61 8.42 1.02 20.38
N LEU A 62 7.16 1.18 20.76
CA LEU A 62 6.44 2.41 20.49
C LEU A 62 7.17 3.55 21.20
N GLN A 63 7.83 4.42 20.43
CA GLN A 63 8.48 5.59 20.99
C GLN A 63 7.42 6.65 21.30
N LEU A 64 6.97 6.65 22.55
CA LEU A 64 6.06 7.66 23.09
C LEU A 64 6.90 8.82 23.63
N GLY A 65 7.00 9.91 22.86
CA GLY A 65 7.67 11.15 23.26
C GLY A 65 8.84 11.56 22.35
N PRO A 66 9.37 12.79 22.53
CA PRO A 66 10.42 13.33 21.67
C PRO A 66 11.72 12.51 21.76
N VAL A 67 12.37 12.35 20.61
CA VAL A 67 13.72 11.75 20.52
C VAL A 67 14.69 12.71 21.21
N ARG A 68 15.41 12.23 22.22
CA ARG A 68 16.48 12.98 22.88
C ARG A 68 17.75 12.91 22.07
#